data_AF-A0A2V9KX11-F1
#
_entry.id   AF-A0A2V9KX11-F1
#
_cell.length_a   1.000
_cell.length_b   1.000
_cell.length_c   1.000
_cell.angle_alpha   90.00
_cell.angle_beta   90.00
_cell.angle_gamma   90.00
#
_symmetry.space_group_name_H-M   'P 1'
#
loop_
_entity.id
_entity.type
_entity.pdbx_description
1 polymer ?
#
loop_
_entity_poly.entity_id
_entity_poly.type
_entity_poly.pdbx_seq_one_letter_code
_entity_poly.pdbx_strand_id
1 'polypeptide(L)' 'EVMAEKGLEQINDPEKIAAVAREVIAANPKQVEQYRKGKTATLGWLVGQVMKATRGQANPPLVQEVLKKELG' A
#
# COMPACT_ATOMS: atom_id res chain seq x y z
N GLU A 1 -17.33 -21.05 -11.98
CA GLU A 1 -16.87 -20.92 -10.59
C GLU A 1 -16.86 -19.44 -10.24
N VAL A 2 -17.90 -18.95 -9.54
CA VAL A 2 -18.05 -17.53 -9.18
C VAL A 2 -18.00 -17.48 -7.66
N MET A 3 -16.78 -17.49 -7.12
CA MET A 3 -16.56 -17.48 -5.68
C MET A 3 -16.46 -16.04 -5.17
N ALA A 4 -17.57 -15.55 -4.63
CA ALA A 4 -17.62 -14.63 -3.49
C ALA A 4 -16.92 -13.26 -3.61
N GLU A 5 -17.33 -12.39 -4.53
CA GLU A 5 -16.93 -10.97 -4.53
C GLU A 5 -17.88 -10.07 -3.72
N LYS A 6 -18.58 -10.63 -2.72
CA LYS A 6 -19.67 -9.95 -2.00
C LYS A 6 -19.31 -9.44 -0.59
N GLY A 7 -18.03 -9.27 -0.24
CA GLY A 7 -17.67 -8.97 1.15
C GLY A 7 -16.39 -8.19 1.42
N LEU A 8 -15.67 -7.69 0.43
CA LEU A 8 -14.50 -6.85 0.69
C LEU A 8 -14.93 -5.39 0.66
N GLU A 9 -15.53 -4.95 1.77
CA GLU A 9 -15.70 -3.52 2.02
C GLU A 9 -14.35 -2.84 1.85
N GLN A 10 -14.29 -1.85 0.96
CA GLN A 10 -13.06 -1.13 0.71
C GLN A 10 -12.68 -0.33 1.97
N ILE A 11 -11.46 -0.51 2.43
CA ILE A 11 -10.86 0.35 3.44
C ILE A 11 -10.53 1.66 2.73
N ASN A 12 -11.37 2.67 2.98
CA ASN A 12 -11.22 4.05 2.52
C ASN A 12 -10.73 4.99 3.63
N ASP A 13 -10.33 4.41 4.77
CA ASP A 13 -9.82 5.14 5.91
C ASP A 13 -8.30 5.36 5.74
N PRO A 14 -7.84 6.61 5.55
CA PRO A 14 -6.44 6.90 5.33
C PRO A 14 -5.57 6.56 6.55
N GLU A 15 -6.10 6.62 7.77
CA GLU A 15 -5.34 6.30 8.98
C GLU A 15 -5.07 4.80 9.08
N LYS A 16 -6.08 3.96 8.77
CA LYS A 16 -5.91 2.51 8.69
C LYS A 16 -4.92 2.11 7.60
N ILE A 17 -5.01 2.76 6.44
CA ILE A 17 -4.05 2.54 5.36
C ILE A 17 -2.65 2.99 5.75
N ALA A 18 -2.51 4.11 6.46
CA ALA A 18 -1.22 4.61 6.94
C ALA A 18 -0.57 3.68 7.97
N ALA A 19 -1.35 3.04 8.84
CA ALA A 19 -0.83 2.03 9.76
C ALA A 19 -0.18 0.87 8.97
N VAL A 20 -0.93 0.28 8.03
CA VAL A 20 -0.43 -0.85 7.20
C VAL A 20 0.73 -0.41 6.30
N ALA A 21 0.65 0.79 5.71
CA ALA A 21 1.72 1.34 4.89
C ALA A 21 3.03 1.48 5.69
N ARG A 22 2.96 1.95 6.94
CA ARG A 22 4.12 2.05 7.84
C ARG A 22 4.73 0.69 8.15
N GLU A 23 3.91 -0.33 8.38
CA GLU A 23 4.40 -1.71 8.56
C GLU A 23 5.11 -2.23 7.31
N VAL A 24 4.52 -2.00 6.12
CA VAL A 24 5.14 -2.39 4.84
C VAL A 24 6.44 -1.64 4.60
N ILE A 25 6.51 -0.34 4.89
CA ILE A 25 7.72 0.48 4.78
C ILE A 25 8.81 -0.05 5.72
N ALA A 26 8.47 -0.30 6.98
CA ALA A 26 9.40 -0.82 7.99
C ALA A 26 9.92 -2.23 7.64
N ALA A 27 9.07 -3.07 7.05
CA ALA A 27 9.46 -4.41 6.60
C ALA A 27 10.30 -4.41 5.31
N ASN A 28 10.29 -3.31 4.54
CA ASN A 28 10.93 -3.23 3.22
C ASN A 28 11.90 -2.04 3.08
N PRO A 29 12.91 -1.91 3.96
CA PRO A 29 13.81 -0.75 3.98
C PRO A 29 14.60 -0.59 2.66
N LYS A 30 14.91 -1.69 1.96
CA LYS A 30 15.62 -1.66 0.68
C LYS A 30 14.80 -0.96 -0.41
N GLN A 31 13.49 -1.19 -0.43
CA GLN A 31 12.56 -0.61 -1.40
C GLN A 31 12.31 0.86 -1.09
N VAL A 32 12.20 1.21 0.18
CA VAL A 32 12.15 2.61 0.64
C VAL A 32 13.38 3.38 0.18
N GLU A 33 14.58 2.81 0.36
CA GLU A 33 15.82 3.42 -0.10
C GLU A 33 15.86 3.59 -1.62
N GLN A 34 15.43 2.57 -2.38
CA GLN A 34 15.34 2.66 -3.84
C GLN A 34 14.39 3.77 -4.30
N TYR A 35 13.23 3.90 -3.66
CA TYR A 35 12.29 4.98 -3.93
C TYR A 35 12.92 6.35 -3.67
N ARG A 36 13.60 6.51 -2.51
CA ARG A 36 14.33 7.74 -2.17
C ARG A 36 15.48 8.05 -3.13
N LYS A 37 16.07 7.04 -3.76
CA LYS A 37 17.07 7.17 -4.85
C LYS A 37 16.44 7.52 -6.20
N GLY A 38 15.14 7.80 -6.26
CA GLY A 38 14.42 8.20 -7.47
C GLY A 38 13.84 7.04 -8.28
N LYS A 39 13.89 5.79 -7.79
CA LYS A 39 13.24 4.65 -8.47
C LYS A 39 11.74 4.66 -8.19
N THR A 40 11.00 5.41 -8.99
CA THR A 40 9.54 5.54 -8.90
C THR A 40 8.79 4.22 -9.10
N ALA A 41 9.37 3.26 -9.83
CA ALA A 41 8.83 1.92 -9.99
C ALA A 41 8.63 1.19 -8.64
N THR A 42 9.46 1.51 -7.65
CA THR A 42 9.37 0.92 -6.32
C THR A 42 8.11 1.34 -5.57
N LEU A 43 7.53 2.51 -5.88
CA LEU A 43 6.24 2.94 -5.31
C LEU A 43 5.11 1.98 -5.71
N GLY A 44 5.03 1.60 -6.99
CA GLY A 44 4.02 0.66 -7.47
C GLY A 44 4.13 -0.71 -6.81
N TRP A 45 5.36 -1.15 -6.53
CA TRP A 45 5.61 -2.38 -5.78
C TRP A 45 5.12 -2.28 -4.32
N LEU A 46 5.40 -1.16 -3.64
CA LEU A 46 4.94 -0.91 -2.27
C LEU A 46 3.40 -0.82 -2.19
N VAL A 47 2.76 -0.19 -3.18
CA VAL A 47 1.28 -0.20 -3.31
C VAL A 47 0.78 -1.64 -3.35
N GLY A 48 1.39 -2.50 -4.17
CA GLY A 48 1.04 -3.92 -4.24
C GLY A 48 1.24 -4.67 -2.91
N GLN A 49 2.26 -4.35 -2.13
CA GLN A 49 2.46 -4.94 -0.81
C GLN A 49 1.36 -4.51 0.18
N VAL A 50 0.95 -3.23 0.18
CA VAL A 50 -0.14 -2.74 1.03
C VAL A 50 -1.48 -3.35 0.60
N MET A 51 -1.74 -3.45 -0.70
CA MET A 51 -2.91 -4.16 -1.24
C MET A 51 -2.93 -5.61 -0.75
N LYS A 52 -1.79 -6.31 -0.81
CA LYS A 52 -1.69 -7.69 -0.32
C LYS A 52 -1.92 -7.79 1.19
N ALA A 53 -1.33 -6.90 1.99
CA ALA A 53 -1.50 -6.88 3.44
C ALA A 53 -2.96 -6.64 3.86
N THR A 54 -3.68 -5.83 3.08
CA THR A 54 -5.12 -5.57 3.28
C THR A 54 -6.02 -6.55 2.53
N ARG A 55 -5.48 -7.65 1.96
CA ARG A 55 -6.24 -8.64 1.17
C ARG A 55 -7.07 -8.03 0.03
N GLY A 56 -6.56 -6.99 -0.59
CA GLY A 56 -7.21 -6.25 -1.68
C GLY A 56 -8.31 -5.31 -1.20
N GLN A 57 -8.47 -5.10 0.12
CA GLN A 57 -9.51 -4.24 0.66
C GLN A 57 -9.13 -2.76 0.64
N ALA A 58 -7.86 -2.39 0.76
CA ALA A 58 -7.51 -0.97 0.74
C ALA A 58 -7.77 -0.34 -0.64
N ASN A 59 -8.08 0.95 -0.62
CA ASN A 59 -8.32 1.71 -1.84
C ASN A 59 -6.98 2.05 -2.55
N PRO A 60 -6.73 1.58 -3.80
CA PRO A 60 -5.44 1.75 -4.47
C PRO A 60 -4.95 3.20 -4.60
N PRO A 61 -5.74 4.18 -5.10
CA PRO A 61 -5.30 5.58 -5.13
C PRO A 61 -5.00 6.13 -3.73
N LEU A 62 -5.77 5.75 -2.71
CA LEU A 62 -5.52 6.21 -1.34
C LEU A 62 -4.24 5.61 -0.75
N VAL A 63 -3.94 4.34 -1.04
CA VAL A 63 -2.67 3.70 -0.69
C VAL A 63 -1.49 4.43 -1.32
N GLN A 64 -1.60 4.78 -2.61
CA GLN A 64 -0.53 5.49 -3.30
C GLN A 64 -0.30 6.89 -2.69
N GLU A 65 -1.37 7.63 -2.38
CA GLU A 65 -1.32 8.92 -1.70
C GLU A 65 -0.63 8.82 -0.34
N VAL A 66 -1.04 7.84 0.48
CA VAL A 66 -0.48 7.60 1.81
C VAL A 66 1.00 7.22 1.71
N LEU A 67 1.37 6.29 0.83
CA LEU A 67 2.78 5.90 0.64
C LEU A 67 3.64 7.08 0.19
N LYS A 68 3.14 7.95 -0.70
CA LYS A 68 3.87 9.16 -1.08
C LYS A 68 4.08 10.11 0.10
N LYS A 69 3.08 10.27 0.96
CA LYS A 69 3.18 11.10 2.18
C LYS A 69 4.18 10.54 3.19
N GLU A 70 4.19 9.22 3.40
CA GLU A 70 5.10 8.56 4.36
C GLU A 70 6.55 8.48 3.86
N LEU A 71 6.77 8.49 2.54
CA LEU A 71 8.09 8.37 1.92
C LEU A 71 8.71 9.70 1.48
N GLY A 72 7.89 10.75 1.38
CA GLY A 72 8.26 12.11 0.95
C GLY A 72 8.96 12.92 2.02
#